data_AF-A0A523U571-F1
#
_entry.id   AF-A0A523U571-F1
#
_cell.length_a   1.000
_cell.length_b   1.000
_cell.length_c   1.000
_cell.angle_alpha   90.00
_cell.angle_beta   90.00
_cell.angle_gamma   90.00
#
_symmetry.space_group_name_H-M   'P 1'
#
loop_
_entity.id
_entity.type
_entity.pdbx_description
1 polymer ?
#
loop_
_entity_poly.entity_id
_entity_poly.type
_entity_poly.pdbx_seq_one_letter_code
_entity_poly.pdbx_strand_id
1 'polypeptide(L)'
;MRIRTVCIIVVAAVILLAGAVITAFLYQPVRYNLHESRLKSPEKVIRDYAANQVGADGEKAIPYLKKWLKSDNELLVKGSCRALAEMNDKAWKQCLPELEKILSGEDSELTDHAAQAIARHDENWQEKYKDNPAIIRNIDTYTSWGIKDNDWHKRYRRYNRTKDEPEMPQLGPPEEKQ
;
A
#
# COMPACT_ATOMS: atom_id res chain seq x y z
N MET A 1 41.82 -25.79 33.02
CA MET A 1 40.93 -26.49 32.07
C MET A 1 39.61 -25.74 31.84
N ARG A 2 38.92 -25.25 32.88
CA ARG A 2 37.63 -24.54 32.77
C ARG A 2 37.63 -23.28 31.87
N ILE A 3 38.70 -22.47 31.88
CA ILE A 3 38.77 -21.22 31.09
C ILE A 3 38.74 -21.47 29.57
N ARG A 4 39.43 -22.51 29.10
CA ARG A 4 39.46 -22.87 27.67
C ARG A 4 38.09 -23.31 27.17
N THR A 5 37.38 -24.12 27.95
CA THR A 5 36.03 -24.58 27.62
C THR A 5 35.04 -23.41 27.58
N VAL A 6 35.13 -22.48 28.53
CA VAL A 6 34.28 -21.27 28.54
C VAL A 6 34.57 -20.38 27.31
N CYS A 7 35.84 -20.14 26.97
CA CYS A 7 36.19 -19.39 25.76
C CYS A 7 35.64 -20.03 24.48
N ILE A 8 35.74 -21.35 24.32
CA ILE A 8 35.23 -22.05 23.13
C ILE A 8 33.71 -21.92 23.02
N ILE A 9 32.98 -22.07 24.14
CA ILE A 9 31.52 -21.92 24.15
C ILE A 9 31.11 -20.49 23.80
N VAL A 10 31.79 -19.48 24.36
CA VAL A 10 31.50 -18.07 24.06
C VAL A 10 31.76 -17.75 22.59
N VAL A 11 32.90 -18.18 22.04
CA VAL A 11 33.22 -17.98 20.61
C VAL A 11 32.21 -18.68 19.71
N ALA A 12 31.84 -19.92 20.02
CA ALA A 12 30.82 -20.65 19.28
C ALA A 12 29.45 -19.95 19.34
N ALA A 13 29.04 -19.46 20.51
CA ALA A 13 27.80 -18.72 20.67
C ALA A 13 27.79 -17.42 19.84
N VAL A 14 28.91 -16.67 19.83
CA VAL A 14 29.05 -15.46 19.02
C VAL A 14 28.97 -15.77 17.52
N ILE A 15 29.62 -16.85 17.06
CA ILE A 15 29.56 -17.27 15.65
C ILE A 15 28.14 -17.67 15.25
N LEU A 16 27.43 -18.41 16.11
CA LEU A 16 26.05 -18.82 15.86
C LEU A 16 25.10 -17.62 15.81
N LEU A 17 25.23 -16.66 16.74
CA LEU A 17 24.44 -15.43 16.73
C LEU A 17 24.75 -14.57 15.50
N ALA A 18 26.02 -14.40 15.14
CA ALA A 18 26.42 -13.69 13.93
C ALA A 18 25.86 -14.37 12.68
N GLY A 19 25.93 -15.70 12.59
CA GLY A 19 25.35 -16.49 11.50
C GLY A 19 23.83 -16.30 11.39
N ALA A 20 23.10 -16.29 12.51
CA ALA A 20 21.66 -16.04 12.53
C ALA A 20 21.31 -14.63 12.05
N VAL A 21 22.07 -13.61 12.48
CA VAL A 21 21.89 -12.22 12.05
C VAL A 21 22.18 -12.06 10.56
N ILE A 22 23.27 -12.64 10.06
CA ILE A 22 23.64 -12.62 8.63
C ILE A 22 22.54 -13.31 7.80
N THR A 23 22.09 -14.48 8.22
CA THR A 23 21.04 -15.23 7.52
C THR A 23 19.73 -14.44 7.48
N ALA A 24 19.36 -13.78 8.58
CA ALA A 24 18.19 -12.90 8.62
C ALA A 24 18.32 -11.70 7.66
N PHE A 25 19.50 -11.09 7.57
CA PHE A 25 19.77 -9.96 6.69
C PHE A 25 19.76 -10.35 5.21
N LEU A 26 20.31 -11.51 4.87
CA LEU A 26 20.29 -12.07 3.51
C LEU A 26 18.89 -12.56 3.08
N TYR A 27 18.04 -12.95 4.04
CA TYR A 27 16.70 -13.47 3.75
C TYR A 27 15.69 -12.38 3.36
N GLN A 28 15.80 -11.17 3.93
CA GLN A 28 14.89 -10.06 3.62
C GLN A 28 14.80 -9.74 2.11
N PRO A 29 15.90 -9.46 1.38
CA PRO A 29 15.81 -9.07 -0.03
C PRO A 29 15.17 -10.16 -0.90
N VAL A 30 15.46 -11.44 -0.64
CA VAL A 30 14.85 -12.55 -1.38
C VAL A 30 13.35 -12.63 -1.16
N ARG A 31 12.91 -12.48 0.10
CA ARG A 31 11.47 -12.47 0.45
C ARG A 31 10.74 -11.30 -0.23
N TYR A 32 11.33 -10.11 -0.22
CA TYR A 32 10.69 -8.94 -0.84
C TYR A 32 10.70 -9.01 -2.38
N ASN A 33 11.68 -9.65 -3.02
CA ASN A 33 11.61 -9.93 -4.46
C ASN A 33 10.41 -10.82 -4.84
N LEU A 34 10.09 -11.80 -3.98
CA LEU A 34 8.91 -12.64 -4.16
C LEU A 34 7.62 -11.83 -3.97
N HIS A 35 7.55 -10.99 -2.94
CA HIS A 35 6.41 -10.08 -2.75
C HIS A 35 6.23 -9.13 -3.92
N GLU A 36 7.31 -8.53 -4.42
CA GLU A 36 7.29 -7.67 -5.61
C GLU A 36 6.68 -8.40 -6.81
N SER A 37 7.07 -9.65 -7.04
CA SER A 37 6.54 -10.48 -8.12
C SER A 37 5.04 -10.79 -7.92
N ARG A 38 4.63 -11.07 -6.68
CA ARG A 38 3.22 -11.36 -6.35
C ARG A 38 2.32 -10.13 -6.45
N LEU A 39 2.82 -8.94 -6.10
CA LEU A 39 2.10 -7.68 -6.27
C LEU A 39 1.89 -7.32 -7.76
N LYS A 40 2.76 -7.81 -8.65
CA LYS A 40 2.59 -7.69 -10.12
C LYS A 40 1.72 -8.79 -10.74
N SER A 41 1.26 -9.76 -9.95
CA SER A 41 0.47 -10.89 -10.46
C SER A 41 -0.80 -10.41 -11.17
N PRO A 42 -1.24 -11.04 -12.28
CA PRO A 42 -2.54 -10.74 -12.89
C PRO A 42 -3.71 -11.15 -11.99
N GLU A 43 -3.51 -12.14 -11.12
CA GLU A 43 -4.52 -12.64 -10.19
C GLU A 43 -4.71 -11.71 -8.99
N LYS A 44 -5.92 -11.14 -8.85
CA LYS A 44 -6.24 -10.20 -7.76
C LYS A 44 -6.01 -10.83 -6.39
N VAL A 45 -6.39 -12.09 -6.21
CA VAL A 45 -6.24 -12.82 -4.93
C VAL A 45 -4.76 -12.90 -4.50
N ILE A 46 -3.85 -13.12 -5.46
CA ILE A 46 -2.41 -13.18 -5.18
C ILE A 46 -1.88 -11.80 -4.78
N ARG A 47 -2.33 -10.74 -5.47
CA ARG A 47 -1.94 -9.36 -5.14
C ARG A 47 -2.42 -8.95 -3.75
N ASP A 48 -3.69 -9.20 -3.43
CA ASP A 48 -4.28 -8.85 -2.14
C ASP A 48 -3.58 -9.59 -0.99
N TYR A 49 -3.31 -10.90 -1.16
CA TYR A 49 -2.57 -11.68 -0.18
C TYR A 49 -1.17 -11.12 0.04
N ALA A 50 -0.44 -10.78 -1.03
CA ALA A 50 0.89 -10.20 -0.92
C ALA A 50 0.85 -8.83 -0.24
N ALA A 51 -0.12 -7.97 -0.57
CA ALA A 51 -0.27 -6.66 0.05
C ALA A 51 -0.51 -6.78 1.56
N ASN A 52 -1.39 -7.70 1.99
CA ASN A 52 -1.65 -7.96 3.41
C ASN A 52 -0.37 -8.42 4.14
N GLN A 53 0.39 -9.33 3.53
CA GLN A 53 1.64 -9.83 4.11
C GLN A 53 2.71 -8.75 4.23
N VAL A 54 2.84 -7.89 3.21
CA VAL A 54 3.78 -6.76 3.23
C VAL A 54 3.35 -5.72 4.26
N GLY A 55 2.05 -5.41 4.36
CA GLY A 55 1.52 -4.50 5.38
C GLY A 55 1.76 -5.01 6.81
N ALA A 56 1.60 -6.32 7.02
CA ALA A 56 1.88 -6.97 8.29
C ALA A 56 3.37 -6.99 8.68
N ASP A 57 4.30 -6.86 7.72
CA ASP A 57 5.72 -6.72 8.00
C ASP A 57 6.09 -5.34 8.62
N GLY A 58 5.18 -4.35 8.54
CA GLY A 58 5.32 -3.06 9.18
C GLY A 58 6.53 -2.27 8.69
N GLU A 59 7.25 -1.64 9.63
CA GLU A 59 8.47 -0.85 9.37
C GLU A 59 9.50 -1.55 8.47
N LYS A 60 9.64 -2.89 8.54
CA LYS A 60 10.59 -3.65 7.70
C LYS A 60 10.28 -3.53 6.21
N ALA A 61 9.02 -3.31 5.84
CA ALA A 61 8.60 -3.16 4.47
C ALA A 61 8.86 -1.76 3.89
N ILE A 62 9.10 -0.74 4.72
CA ILE A 62 9.17 0.67 4.28
C ILE A 62 10.22 0.93 3.19
N PRO A 63 11.46 0.42 3.27
CA PRO A 63 12.45 0.63 2.21
C PRO A 63 11.98 0.09 0.85
N TYR A 64 11.28 -1.05 0.85
CA TYR A 64 10.75 -1.68 -0.35
C TYR A 64 9.52 -0.96 -0.87
N LEU A 65 8.59 -0.57 0.01
CA LEU A 65 7.40 0.20 -0.34
C LEU A 65 7.78 1.55 -0.97
N LYS A 66 8.77 2.28 -0.41
CA LYS A 66 9.28 3.52 -1.02
C LYS A 66 9.82 3.32 -2.44
N LYS A 67 10.53 2.20 -2.67
CA LYS A 67 11.03 1.84 -4.00
C LYS A 67 9.87 1.51 -4.94
N TRP A 68 8.92 0.71 -4.49
CA TRP A 68 7.82 0.20 -5.31
C TRP A 68 6.78 1.27 -5.65
N LEU A 69 6.54 2.24 -4.78
CA LEU A 69 5.68 3.40 -5.08
C LEU A 69 6.23 4.30 -6.21
N LYS A 70 7.53 4.20 -6.50
CA LYS A 70 8.20 4.94 -7.59
C LYS A 70 8.34 4.12 -8.87
N SER A 71 7.75 2.93 -8.91
CA SER A 71 7.80 2.02 -10.05
C SER A 71 6.89 2.49 -11.19
N ASP A 72 7.31 2.26 -12.44
CA ASP A 72 6.45 2.48 -13.61
C ASP A 72 5.38 1.38 -13.79
N ASN A 73 5.51 0.27 -13.06
CA ASN A 73 4.50 -0.79 -13.04
C ASN A 73 3.32 -0.42 -12.12
N GLU A 74 2.18 -0.08 -12.73
CA GLU A 74 0.98 0.37 -12.01
C GLU A 74 0.43 -0.65 -11.01
N LEU A 75 0.47 -1.96 -11.31
CA LEU A 75 0.02 -3.01 -10.38
C LEU A 75 0.87 -3.03 -9.11
N LEU A 76 2.19 -2.87 -9.26
CA LEU A 76 3.10 -2.82 -8.12
C LEU A 76 2.85 -1.58 -7.25
N VAL A 77 2.59 -0.41 -7.87
CA VAL A 77 2.27 0.82 -7.12
C VAL A 77 0.94 0.67 -6.38
N LYS A 78 -0.12 0.21 -7.06
CA LYS A 78 -1.44 -0.06 -6.43
C LYS A 78 -1.31 -1.04 -5.26
N GLY A 79 -0.56 -2.12 -5.45
CA GLY A 79 -0.29 -3.11 -4.41
C GLY A 79 0.49 -2.55 -3.22
N SER A 80 1.41 -1.61 -3.47
CA SER A 80 2.19 -0.94 -2.43
C SER A 80 1.33 0.03 -1.61
N CYS A 81 0.47 0.81 -2.27
CA CYS A 81 -0.53 1.64 -1.59
C CYS A 81 -1.48 0.78 -0.74
N ARG A 82 -1.95 -0.35 -1.27
CA ARG A 82 -2.76 -1.32 -0.51
C ARG A 82 -2.03 -1.82 0.72
N ALA A 83 -0.78 -2.24 0.58
CA ALA A 83 0.02 -2.72 1.72
C ALA A 83 0.20 -1.65 2.80
N LEU A 84 0.38 -0.38 2.41
CA LEU A 84 0.41 0.74 3.37
C LEU A 84 -0.92 0.95 4.06
N ALA A 85 -2.05 0.79 3.36
CA ALA A 85 -3.37 0.86 3.98
C ALA A 85 -3.58 -0.26 5.01
N GLU A 86 -3.03 -1.46 4.80
CA GLU A 86 -3.13 -2.59 5.72
C GLU A 86 -2.11 -2.55 6.87
N MET A 87 -1.17 -1.60 6.87
CA MET A 87 -0.11 -1.50 7.87
C MET A 87 -0.67 -0.96 9.19
N ASN A 88 -0.51 -1.71 10.29
CA ASN A 88 -1.08 -1.33 11.60
C ASN A 88 -0.15 -0.46 12.46
N ASP A 89 1.05 -0.11 11.98
CA ASP A 89 2.00 0.73 12.69
C ASP A 89 2.04 2.16 12.12
N LYS A 90 2.72 3.09 12.79
CA LYS A 90 2.86 4.48 12.32
C LYS A 90 3.94 4.65 11.24
N ALA A 91 4.65 3.59 10.85
CA ALA A 91 5.75 3.66 9.89
C ALA A 91 5.26 3.98 8.47
N TRP A 92 3.98 3.74 8.15
CA TRP A 92 3.38 4.16 6.88
C TRP A 92 3.62 5.65 6.57
N LYS A 93 3.70 6.50 7.61
CA LYS A 93 3.95 7.95 7.47
C LYS A 93 5.27 8.25 6.77
N GLN A 94 6.23 7.34 6.84
CA GLN A 94 7.51 7.49 6.14
C GLN A 94 7.36 7.49 4.63
N CYS A 95 6.25 6.95 4.09
CA CYS A 95 5.91 6.93 2.66
C CYS A 95 4.99 8.08 2.22
N LEU A 96 4.69 9.04 3.10
CA LEU A 96 3.85 10.19 2.78
C LEU A 96 4.32 10.95 1.53
N PRO A 97 5.62 11.28 1.35
CA PRO A 97 6.06 12.01 0.16
C PRO A 97 5.74 11.28 -1.14
N GLU A 98 5.90 9.94 -1.15
CA GLU A 98 5.54 9.12 -2.31
C GLU A 98 4.03 9.06 -2.56
N LEU A 99 3.22 8.92 -1.50
CA LEU A 99 1.75 8.92 -1.60
C LEU A 99 1.21 10.29 -2.07
N GLU A 100 1.74 11.37 -1.53
CA GLU A 100 1.40 12.76 -1.88
C GLU A 100 1.74 13.05 -3.35
N LYS A 101 2.87 12.52 -3.84
CA LYS A 101 3.23 12.61 -5.27
C LYS A 101 2.21 11.91 -6.16
N ILE A 102 1.77 10.71 -5.79
CA ILE A 102 0.72 9.98 -6.54
C ILE A 102 -0.59 10.78 -6.50
N LEU A 103 -1.00 11.24 -5.33
CA LEU A 103 -2.25 12.00 -5.12
C LEU A 103 -2.26 13.38 -5.75
N SER A 104 -1.12 13.93 -6.14
CA SER A 104 -1.08 15.19 -6.89
C SER A 104 -1.38 15.00 -8.39
N GLY A 105 -1.49 13.74 -8.85
CA GLY A 105 -1.82 13.39 -10.23
C GLY A 105 -3.30 13.58 -10.59
N GLU A 106 -3.61 13.25 -11.84
CA GLU A 106 -4.99 13.19 -12.33
C GLU A 106 -5.79 12.10 -11.61
N ASP A 107 -7.09 12.34 -11.46
CA ASP A 107 -8.00 11.36 -10.86
C ASP A 107 -7.97 10.04 -11.64
N SER A 108 -7.63 8.96 -10.95
CA SER A 108 -7.37 7.64 -11.53
C SER A 108 -7.48 6.54 -10.48
N GLU A 109 -7.55 5.27 -10.92
CA GLU A 109 -7.52 4.16 -9.96
C GLU A 109 -6.25 4.20 -9.08
N LEU A 110 -5.16 4.75 -9.60
CA LEU A 110 -3.91 4.86 -8.85
C LEU A 110 -4.04 5.86 -7.68
N THR A 111 -4.68 7.01 -7.91
CA THR A 111 -4.93 8.00 -6.86
C THR A 111 -5.89 7.48 -5.80
N ASP A 112 -6.88 6.65 -6.17
CA ASP A 112 -7.77 6.00 -5.20
C ASP A 112 -7.01 5.10 -4.22
N HIS A 113 -6.03 4.34 -4.71
CA HIS A 113 -5.26 3.45 -3.84
C HIS A 113 -4.39 4.26 -2.87
N ALA A 114 -3.80 5.36 -3.35
CA ALA A 114 -3.04 6.26 -2.47
C ALA A 114 -3.96 6.98 -1.45
N ALA A 115 -5.16 7.39 -1.88
CA ALA A 115 -6.17 8.00 -1.01
C ALA A 115 -6.64 7.02 0.07
N GLN A 116 -6.88 5.76 -0.30
CA GLN A 116 -7.20 4.69 0.64
C GLN A 116 -6.15 4.56 1.74
N ALA A 117 -4.87 4.61 1.39
CA ALA A 117 -3.79 4.52 2.37
C ALA A 117 -3.80 5.68 3.37
N ILE A 118 -4.04 6.91 2.90
CA ILE A 118 -4.10 8.09 3.78
C ILE A 118 -5.38 8.08 4.64
N ALA A 119 -6.54 7.94 4.01
CA ALA A 119 -7.84 8.04 4.69
C ALA A 119 -8.04 6.96 5.77
N ARG A 120 -7.38 5.81 5.62
CA ARG A 120 -7.42 4.74 6.64
C ARG A 120 -6.63 5.08 7.91
N HIS A 121 -5.65 5.98 7.83
CA HIS A 121 -4.70 6.24 8.91
C HIS A 121 -4.72 7.66 9.47
N ASP A 122 -5.27 8.62 8.74
CA ASP A 122 -5.25 10.04 9.12
C ASP A 122 -6.63 10.66 8.89
N GLU A 123 -7.48 10.69 9.92
CA GLU A 123 -8.82 11.29 9.86
C GLU A 123 -8.81 12.81 9.65
N ASN A 124 -7.67 13.47 9.86
CA ASN A 124 -7.51 14.92 9.74
C ASN A 124 -6.82 15.31 8.43
N TRP A 125 -6.87 14.43 7.41
CA TRP A 125 -6.25 14.68 6.11
C TRP A 125 -6.77 15.96 5.43
N GLN A 126 -8.03 16.35 5.67
CA GLN A 126 -8.62 17.58 5.10
C GLN A 126 -7.87 18.83 5.56
N GLU A 127 -7.64 18.95 6.86
CA GLU A 127 -6.91 20.09 7.43
C GLU A 127 -5.45 20.06 6.99
N LYS A 128 -4.83 18.86 6.98
CA LYS A 128 -3.45 18.67 6.57
C LYS A 128 -3.20 19.13 5.12
N TYR A 129 -4.15 18.86 4.23
CA TYR A 129 -3.99 19.13 2.79
C TYR A 129 -4.84 20.29 2.30
N LYS A 130 -5.39 21.15 3.18
CA LYS A 130 -6.29 22.26 2.82
C LYS A 130 -5.77 23.17 1.70
N ASP A 131 -4.45 23.32 1.62
CA ASP A 131 -3.77 24.16 0.61
C ASP A 131 -3.33 23.37 -0.65
N ASN A 132 -3.67 22.08 -0.74
CA ASN A 132 -3.37 21.21 -1.89
C ASN A 132 -4.67 20.67 -2.52
N PRO A 133 -5.29 21.44 -3.44
CA PRO A 133 -6.60 21.10 -4.00
C PRO A 133 -6.61 19.80 -4.80
N ALA A 134 -5.49 19.41 -5.43
CA ALA A 134 -5.38 18.15 -6.16
C ALA A 134 -5.44 16.94 -5.19
N ILE A 135 -4.68 17.00 -4.10
CA ILE A 135 -4.70 15.97 -3.06
C ILE A 135 -6.08 15.91 -2.39
N ILE A 136 -6.66 17.05 -2.01
CA ILE A 136 -8.02 17.09 -1.43
C ILE A 136 -9.01 16.45 -2.39
N ARG A 137 -9.03 16.88 -3.66
CA ARG A 137 -9.94 16.33 -4.67
C ARG A 137 -9.82 14.81 -4.74
N ASN A 138 -8.61 14.27 -4.80
CA ASN A 138 -8.41 12.83 -4.98
C ASN A 138 -8.76 12.02 -3.72
N ILE A 139 -8.45 12.52 -2.52
CA ILE A 139 -8.87 11.86 -1.27
C ILE A 139 -10.39 11.98 -1.09
N ASP A 140 -10.96 13.16 -1.31
CA ASP A 140 -12.40 13.40 -1.21
C ASP A 140 -13.17 12.55 -2.20
N THR A 141 -12.72 12.46 -3.46
CA THR A 141 -13.31 11.58 -4.49
C THR A 141 -13.35 10.13 -3.99
N TYR A 142 -12.27 9.65 -3.36
CA TYR A 142 -12.27 8.33 -2.74
C TYR A 142 -13.23 8.23 -1.54
N THR A 143 -13.23 9.18 -0.60
CA THR A 143 -13.97 9.07 0.67
C THR A 143 -15.46 9.39 0.57
N SER A 144 -15.84 10.38 -0.24
CA SER A 144 -17.22 10.84 -0.40
C SER A 144 -18.14 9.75 -0.98
N TRP A 145 -17.57 8.81 -1.74
CA TRP A 145 -18.31 7.73 -2.40
C TRP A 145 -17.89 6.32 -1.96
N GLY A 146 -16.68 6.15 -1.38
CA GLY A 146 -16.07 4.86 -1.03
C GLY A 146 -16.57 4.18 0.24
N ILE A 147 -17.54 4.76 0.96
CA ILE A 147 -18.16 4.13 2.14
C ILE A 147 -19.52 3.48 1.80
N LYS A 148 -20.14 3.75 0.63
CA LYS A 148 -21.50 3.27 0.32
C LYS A 148 -21.65 2.28 -0.85
N ASP A 149 -20.75 2.23 -1.85
CA ASP A 149 -20.83 1.19 -2.90
C ASP A 149 -19.51 1.01 -3.66
N ASN A 150 -18.99 -0.23 -3.65
CA ASN A 150 -17.69 -0.64 -4.18
C ASN A 150 -17.66 -0.70 -5.72
N ASP A 151 -18.82 -0.69 -6.38
CA ASP A 151 -18.93 -0.89 -7.84
C ASP A 151 -19.15 0.43 -8.61
N TRP A 152 -19.61 1.49 -7.94
CA TRP A 152 -19.95 2.76 -8.60
C TRP A 152 -18.74 3.45 -9.23
N HIS A 153 -17.59 3.53 -8.55
CA HIS A 153 -16.38 4.20 -9.06
C HIS A 153 -15.86 3.58 -10.37
N LYS A 154 -15.98 2.25 -10.50
CA LYS A 154 -15.63 1.54 -11.75
C LYS A 154 -16.63 1.87 -12.85
N ARG A 155 -17.92 1.99 -12.53
CA ARG A 155 -18.97 2.38 -13.48
C ARG A 155 -18.84 3.84 -13.90
N TYR A 156 -18.59 4.76 -12.98
CA TYR A 156 -18.40 6.19 -13.25
C TYR A 156 -17.17 6.46 -14.13
N ARG A 157 -16.00 5.87 -13.79
CA ARG A 157 -14.82 5.99 -14.67
C ARG A 157 -15.00 5.27 -16.01
N ARG A 158 -15.71 4.14 -16.05
CA ARG A 158 -16.08 3.49 -17.31
C ARG A 158 -16.98 4.39 -18.14
N TYR A 159 -17.96 5.03 -17.52
CA TYR A 159 -18.91 5.97 -18.13
C TYR A 159 -18.21 7.22 -18.68
N ASN A 160 -17.34 7.86 -17.89
CA ASN A 160 -16.55 9.03 -18.31
C ASN A 160 -15.49 8.69 -19.37
N ARG A 161 -15.04 7.43 -19.46
CA ARG A 161 -14.15 6.95 -20.52
C ARG A 161 -14.87 6.75 -21.86
N THR A 162 -16.20 6.66 -21.87
CA THR A 162 -17.00 6.23 -23.03
C THR A 162 -17.91 7.30 -23.67
N LYS A 163 -17.82 8.57 -23.28
CA LYS A 163 -18.71 9.65 -23.77
C LYS A 163 -17.89 10.87 -24.19
N ASP A 164 -18.01 11.55 -25.33
CA ASP A 164 -18.98 11.56 -26.44
C ASP A 164 -20.43 11.29 -25.97
N GLU A 165 -20.99 12.26 -25.25
CA GLU A 165 -22.24 12.18 -24.48
C GLU A 165 -23.51 11.81 -25.28
N PRO A 166 -24.49 11.11 -24.65
CA PRO A 166 -25.50 11.85 -23.86
C PRO A 166 -26.00 11.17 -22.58
N GLU A 167 -26.32 11.98 -21.56
CA GLU A 167 -27.08 11.79 -20.30
C GLU A 167 -26.70 10.67 -19.30
N MET A 168 -26.52 11.07 -18.03
CA MET A 168 -26.36 10.17 -16.88
C MET A 168 -27.63 9.33 -16.69
N PRO A 169 -27.54 8.00 -16.52
CA PRO A 169 -28.65 7.22 -16.01
C PRO A 169 -29.03 7.76 -14.63
N GLN A 170 -30.26 8.22 -14.49
CA GLN A 170 -30.86 8.55 -13.19
C GLN A 170 -30.94 7.25 -12.37
N LEU A 171 -29.91 7.00 -11.57
CA LEU A 171 -29.90 5.87 -10.64
C LEU A 171 -30.87 6.21 -9.50
N GLY A 172 -31.99 5.49 -9.46
CA GLY A 172 -32.89 5.51 -8.31
C GLY A 172 -32.16 5.09 -7.03
N PRO A 173 -32.74 5.42 -5.85
CA PRO A 173 -32.14 5.05 -4.56
C PRO A 173 -31.86 3.54 -4.50
N PRO A 174 -30.79 3.12 -3.82
CA PRO A 174 -30.38 1.72 -3.77
C PRO A 174 -31.53 0.85 -3.26
N GLU A 175 -31.85 -0.20 -4.01
CA GLU A 175 -32.86 -1.18 -3.61
C GLU A 175 -32.50 -1.76 -2.24
N GLU A 176 -33.34 -1.49 -1.25
CA GLU A 176 -33.31 -2.17 0.04
C GLU A 176 -33.55 -3.65 -0.22
N LYS A 177 -32.48 -4.46 -0.08
CA LYS A 177 -32.61 -5.91 -0.08
C LYS A 177 -33.38 -6.31 1.16
N GLN A 178 -34.63 -6.74 0.96
CA GLN A 178 -35.47 -7.42 1.95
C GLN A 178 -34.86 -8.77 2.37
#